data_AF-A0A2T4S620-F1
#
_entry.id   AF-A0A2T4S620-F1
#
_cell.length_a   1.000
_cell.length_b   1.000
_cell.length_c   1.000
_cell.angle_alpha   90.00
_cell.angle_beta   90.00
_cell.angle_gamma   90.00
#
_symmetry.space_group_name_H-M   'P 1'
#
loop_
_entity.id
_entity.type
_entity.pdbx_description
1 polymer ?
#
loop_
_entity_poly.entity_id
_entity_poly.type
_entity_poly.pdbx_seq_one_letter_code
_entity_poly.pdbx_strand_id
1 'polypeptide(L)'
;VNGIKHLQYKDYHVLRDQIDGFETMLENDQYEIIKFYIEIDEQKRQEHIRQTKENPLTRWKAQEYENVIPDDIYLEEMREILQDPTQKDWKIIDYTDGEAATILMYEHIIKRLKKAIKAYHERVQTRDGLFTEGYTTDVFDNPLAKVSKSEYKTQIEKLQARMLEIQFALYERKIPLILVFEGMDAAGKGGNIKRIREK
;
A
#
# COMPACT_ATOMS: atom_id res chain seq x y z
N VAL A 1 4.01 -13.01 24.45
CA VAL A 1 4.41 -11.60 24.28
C VAL A 1 5.23 -11.54 23.00
N ASN A 2 4.56 -11.33 21.86
CA ASN A 2 5.22 -11.34 20.56
C ASN A 2 6.05 -10.07 20.44
N GLY A 3 7.37 -10.24 20.52
CA GLY A 3 8.34 -9.17 20.50
C GLY A 3 8.06 -8.18 19.38
N ILE A 4 7.61 -7.00 19.80
CA ILE A 4 7.96 -5.67 19.31
C ILE A 4 8.01 -5.58 17.77
N LYS A 5 6.99 -4.96 17.19
CA LYS A 5 7.13 -4.30 15.88
C LYS A 5 8.38 -3.41 15.98
N HIS A 6 9.50 -3.86 15.41
CA HIS A 6 10.67 -3.00 15.28
C HIS A 6 10.23 -1.78 14.45
N LEU A 7 10.71 -0.58 14.80
CA LEU A 7 10.63 0.58 13.91
C LEU A 7 11.29 0.16 12.60
N GLN A 8 10.47 -0.24 11.63
CA GLN A 8 10.92 -0.87 10.40
C GLN A 8 11.62 0.14 9.50
N TYR A 9 11.26 1.42 9.68
CA TYR A 9 11.87 2.57 9.04
C TYR A 9 12.49 3.45 10.13
N LYS A 10 13.83 3.46 10.21
CA LYS A 10 14.58 4.45 10.99
C LYS A 10 14.68 5.79 10.26
N ASP A 11 14.50 5.75 8.94
CA ASP A 11 14.56 6.90 8.06
C ASP A 11 13.14 7.23 7.59
N TYR A 12 12.65 8.37 8.04
CA TYR A 12 11.32 8.87 7.75
C TYR A 12 11.14 9.22 6.26
N HIS A 13 12.21 9.61 5.55
CA HIS A 13 12.14 9.94 4.13
C HIS A 13 11.73 8.72 3.28
N VAL A 14 12.19 7.52 3.65
CA VAL A 14 11.81 6.28 2.95
C VAL A 14 10.32 6.00 3.07
N LEU A 15 9.73 6.23 4.25
CA LEU A 15 8.29 6.06 4.44
C LEU A 15 7.49 7.07 3.61
N ARG A 16 7.98 8.31 3.54
CA ARG A 16 7.36 9.37 2.74
C ARG A 16 7.39 9.03 1.24
N ASP A 17 8.52 8.60 0.70
CA ASP A 17 8.63 8.19 -0.70
C ASP A 17 7.70 7.01 -1.04
N GLN A 18 7.51 6.07 -0.09
CA GLN A 18 6.57 4.96 -0.26
C GLN A 18 5.10 5.43 -0.29
N ILE A 19 4.74 6.38 0.57
CA ILE A 19 3.40 7.00 0.56
C ILE A 19 3.19 7.69 -0.80
N ASP A 20 4.17 8.46 -1.27
CA ASP A 20 4.08 9.19 -2.54
C ASP A 20 3.95 8.23 -3.73
N GLY A 21 4.73 7.14 -3.74
CA GLY A 21 4.63 6.10 -4.75
C GLY A 21 3.25 5.42 -4.75
N PHE A 22 2.69 5.14 -3.57
CA PHE A 22 1.36 4.55 -3.44
C PHE A 22 0.25 5.50 -3.89
N GLU A 23 0.30 6.77 -3.49
CA GLU A 23 -0.66 7.78 -3.90
C GLU A 23 -0.60 8.00 -5.42
N THR A 24 0.62 8.11 -5.98
CA THR A 24 0.83 8.24 -7.44
C THR A 24 0.24 7.05 -8.20
N MET A 25 0.40 5.82 -7.69
CA MET A 25 -0.19 4.62 -8.29
C MET A 25 -1.71 4.74 -8.35
N LEU A 26 -2.35 5.13 -7.24
CA LEU A 26 -3.80 5.32 -7.17
C LEU A 26 -4.29 6.47 -8.07
N GLU A 27 -3.56 7.57 -8.14
CA GLU A 27 -3.88 8.70 -9.03
C GLU A 27 -3.82 8.31 -10.51
N ASN A 28 -2.80 7.51 -10.89
CA ASN A 28 -2.69 6.95 -12.24
C ASN A 28 -3.87 6.02 -12.57
N ASP A 29 -4.36 5.28 -11.57
CA ASP A 29 -5.57 4.45 -11.64
C ASP A 29 -6.88 5.28 -11.49
N GLN A 30 -6.79 6.61 -11.53
CA GLN A 30 -7.90 7.57 -11.47
C GLN A 30 -8.70 7.58 -10.17
N TYR A 31 -8.11 7.14 -9.05
CA TYR A 31 -8.70 7.32 -7.73
C TYR A 31 -8.59 8.78 -7.29
N GLU A 32 -9.67 9.30 -6.71
CA GLU A 32 -9.67 10.63 -6.08
C GLU A 32 -9.32 10.48 -4.59
N ILE A 33 -8.13 10.95 -4.22
CA ILE A 33 -7.65 10.95 -2.82
C ILE A 33 -7.98 12.31 -2.20
N ILE A 34 -8.67 12.31 -1.05
CA ILE A 34 -9.02 13.53 -0.30
C ILE A 34 -8.46 13.38 1.13
N LYS A 35 -7.47 14.20 1.48
CA LYS A 35 -6.74 14.12 2.74
C LYS A 35 -7.13 15.26 3.68
N PHE A 36 -7.36 14.96 4.95
CA PHE A 36 -7.71 15.94 5.98
C PHE A 36 -6.72 15.87 7.14
N TYR A 37 -6.24 17.04 7.56
CA TYR A 37 -5.54 17.17 8.83
C TYR A 37 -6.46 17.92 9.80
N ILE A 38 -6.82 17.28 10.90
CA ILE A 38 -7.79 17.82 11.86
C ILE A 38 -7.02 18.40 13.04
N GLU A 39 -7.02 19.72 13.16
CA GLU A 39 -6.49 20.44 14.30
C GLU A 39 -7.58 20.61 15.36
N ILE A 40 -7.20 20.49 16.63
CA ILE A 40 -8.10 20.76 17.75
C ILE A 40 -7.30 21.50 18.81
N ASP A 41 -7.92 22.49 19.43
CA ASP A 41 -7.33 23.16 20.59
C ASP A 41 -7.09 22.17 21.74
N GLU A 42 -5.96 22.34 22.43
CA GLU A 42 -5.52 21.45 23.51
C GLU A 42 -6.55 21.38 24.64
N GLN A 43 -7.24 22.48 24.97
CA GLN A 43 -8.25 22.48 26.04
C GLN A 43 -9.45 21.62 25.65
N LYS A 44 -9.91 21.74 24.41
CA LYS A 44 -11.00 20.90 23.88
C LYS A 44 -10.59 19.44 23.78
N ARG A 45 -9.35 19.16 23.39
CA ARG A 45 -8.79 17.81 23.35
C ARG A 45 -8.82 17.17 24.74
N GLN A 46 -8.33 17.88 25.76
CA GLN A 46 -8.32 17.40 27.14
C GLN A 46 -9.74 17.21 27.69
N GLU A 47 -10.66 18.11 27.36
CA GLU A 47 -12.08 17.96 27.71
C GLU A 47 -12.68 16.67 27.12
N HIS A 48 -12.44 16.41 25.82
CA HIS A 48 -12.91 15.20 25.16
C HIS A 48 -12.32 13.92 25.78
N ILE A 49 -11.02 13.95 26.12
CA ILE A 49 -10.35 12.84 26.81
C ILE A 49 -10.99 12.61 28.18
N ARG A 50 -11.27 13.67 28.95
CA ARG A 50 -11.91 13.57 30.27
C ARG A 50 -13.30 12.95 30.18
N GLN A 51 -14.15 13.44 29.27
CA GLN A 51 -15.49 12.90 29.04
C GLN A 51 -15.44 11.41 28.63
N THR A 52 -14.45 11.03 27.83
CA THR A 52 -14.24 9.64 27.42
C THR A 52 -13.84 8.73 28.60
N LYS A 53 -13.08 9.23 29.59
CA LYS A 53 -12.73 8.47 30.82
C LYS A 53 -13.93 8.24 31.73
N GLU A 54 -14.79 9.24 31.84
CA GLU A 54 -15.97 9.22 32.69
C GLU A 54 -17.02 8.22 32.18
N ASN A 55 -17.07 7.98 30.87
CA ASN A 55 -17.96 6.99 30.25
C ASN A 55 -17.41 5.55 30.36
N PRO A 56 -18.08 4.63 31.10
CA PRO A 56 -17.62 3.26 31.31
C PRO A 56 -17.43 2.43 30.03
N LEU A 57 -18.17 2.73 28.96
CA LEU A 57 -18.13 1.99 27.69
C LEU A 57 -16.99 2.44 26.77
N THR A 58 -16.46 3.65 26.95
CA THR A 58 -15.44 4.24 26.07
C THR A 58 -14.12 4.54 26.77
N ARG A 59 -14.02 4.28 28.09
CA ARG A 59 -12.82 4.50 28.91
C ARG A 59 -11.53 3.91 28.34
N TRP A 60 -11.60 2.73 27.70
CA TRP A 60 -10.43 2.09 27.10
C TRP A 60 -9.79 2.96 26.00
N LYS A 61 -10.58 3.75 25.25
CA LYS A 61 -10.09 4.68 24.22
C LYS A 61 -9.29 5.83 24.84
N ALA A 62 -9.71 6.32 26.00
CA ALA A 62 -9.00 7.40 26.69
C ALA A 62 -7.59 6.98 27.14
N GLN A 63 -7.40 5.71 27.50
CA GLN A 63 -6.09 5.17 27.88
C GLN A 63 -5.13 5.07 26.69
N GLU A 64 -5.64 4.90 25.47
CA GLU A 64 -4.82 4.93 24.25
C GLU A 64 -4.29 6.34 23.96
N TYR A 65 -5.11 7.38 24.18
CA TYR A 65 -4.71 8.77 23.97
C TYR A 65 -3.65 9.29 24.95
N GLU A 66 -3.58 8.72 26.16
CA GLU A 66 -2.58 9.10 27.16
C GLU A 66 -1.18 8.51 26.88
N ASN A 67 -1.08 7.48 26.04
CA ASN A 67 0.16 6.76 25.74
C ASN A 67 0.78 7.14 24.39
N VAL A 68 0.38 8.27 23.80
CA VAL A 68 0.82 8.69 22.47
C VAL A 68 2.12 9.51 22.55
N ILE A 69 2.85 9.52 21.43
CA ILE A 69 4.01 10.37 21.16
C ILE A 69 3.76 11.78 21.73
N PRO A 70 4.73 12.39 22.43
CA PRO A 70 4.64 13.78 22.87
C PRO A 70 4.13 14.69 21.74
N ASP A 71 3.12 15.51 22.05
CA ASP A 71 2.40 16.31 21.05
C ASP A 71 3.33 17.20 20.23
N ASP A 72 4.41 17.69 20.83
CA ASP A 72 5.43 18.52 20.21
C ASP A 72 6.16 17.79 19.07
N ILE A 73 6.59 16.55 19.30
CA ILE A 73 7.28 15.74 18.28
C ILE A 73 6.33 15.43 17.11
N TYR A 74 5.09 15.02 17.40
CA TYR A 74 4.10 14.73 16.37
C TYR A 74 3.74 15.98 15.55
N LEU A 75 3.55 17.12 16.22
CA LEU A 75 3.21 18.38 15.54
C LEU A 75 4.36 18.92 14.71
N GLU A 76 5.62 18.76 15.14
CA GLU A 76 6.79 19.17 14.36
C GLU A 76 6.88 18.35 13.05
N GLU A 77 6.85 17.01 13.14
CA GLU A 77 6.89 16.14 11.98
C GLU A 77 5.70 16.36 11.04
N MET A 78 4.48 16.48 11.58
CA MET A 78 3.29 16.76 10.75
C MET A 78 3.35 18.13 10.08
N ARG A 79 3.91 19.15 10.73
CA ARG A 79 4.09 20.47 10.10
C ARG A 79 5.02 20.39 8.90
N GLU A 80 6.09 19.61 8.96
CA GLU A 80 6.97 19.41 7.81
C GLU A 80 6.23 18.79 6.62
N ILE A 81 5.37 17.79 6.86
CA ILE A 81 4.51 17.18 5.83
C ILE A 81 3.54 18.20 5.25
N LEU A 82 2.88 18.97 6.12
CA LEU A 82 1.83 19.91 5.69
C LEU A 82 2.39 21.13 4.95
N GLN A 83 3.63 21.54 5.25
CA GLN A 83 4.31 22.66 4.59
C GLN A 83 5.01 22.25 3.30
N ASP A 84 5.17 20.96 3.07
CA ASP A 84 5.84 20.44 1.90
C ASP A 84 5.05 20.75 0.62
N PRO A 85 5.60 21.54 -0.31
CA PRO A 85 4.94 21.86 -1.55
C PRO A 85 4.77 20.66 -2.48
N THR A 86 5.33 19.48 -2.21
CA THR A 86 5.00 18.26 -2.98
C THR A 86 3.76 17.55 -2.44
N GLN A 87 3.39 17.76 -1.17
CA GLN A 87 2.22 17.19 -0.48
C GLN A 87 0.97 18.06 -0.60
N LYS A 88 0.64 18.52 -1.81
CA LYS A 88 -0.27 19.66 -2.09
C LYS A 88 -1.75 19.47 -1.70
N ASP A 89 -2.14 18.34 -1.13
CA ASP A 89 -3.55 17.92 -1.09
C ASP A 89 -4.16 17.79 0.31
N TRP A 90 -3.41 18.08 1.37
CA TRP A 90 -3.95 18.10 2.73
C TRP A 90 -4.86 19.31 2.97
N LYS A 91 -6.10 19.06 3.37
CA LYS A 91 -7.02 20.09 3.86
C LYS A 91 -6.95 20.15 5.39
N ILE A 92 -6.40 21.24 5.92
CA ILE A 92 -6.43 21.52 7.36
C ILE A 92 -7.84 21.96 7.78
N ILE A 93 -8.36 21.36 8.84
CA ILE A 93 -9.68 21.61 9.44
C ILE A 93 -9.50 21.85 10.93
N ASP A 94 -9.86 23.04 11.39
CA ASP A 94 -9.96 23.33 12.82
C ASP A 94 -11.28 22.79 13.37
N TYR A 95 -11.21 21.78 14.23
CA TYR A 95 -12.34 21.11 14.88
C TYR A 95 -12.72 21.74 16.21
N THR A 96 -12.16 22.91 16.55
CA THR A 96 -12.57 23.67 17.73
C THR A 96 -14.09 23.88 17.70
N ASP A 97 -14.67 24.30 16.58
CA ASP A 97 -16.12 24.25 16.36
C ASP A 97 -16.46 23.06 15.46
N GLY A 98 -16.98 21.98 16.08
CA GLY A 98 -17.30 20.75 15.36
C GLY A 98 -18.37 20.92 14.28
N GLU A 99 -19.33 21.84 14.44
CA GLU A 99 -20.37 22.09 13.43
C GLU A 99 -19.77 22.80 12.22
N ALA A 100 -19.01 23.87 12.46
CA ALA A 100 -18.30 24.59 11.40
C ALA A 100 -17.28 23.70 10.67
N ALA A 101 -16.51 22.90 11.41
CA ALA A 101 -15.55 21.96 10.86
C ALA A 101 -16.22 20.92 9.95
N THR A 102 -17.36 20.39 10.38
CA THR A 102 -18.14 19.42 9.59
C THR A 102 -18.61 20.05 8.28
N ILE A 103 -19.18 21.25 8.33
CA ILE A 103 -19.60 21.98 7.13
C ILE A 103 -18.43 22.17 6.16
N LEU A 104 -17.28 22.64 6.65
CA LEU A 104 -16.08 22.86 5.83
C LEU A 104 -15.56 21.56 5.19
N MET A 105 -15.59 20.44 5.92
CA MET A 105 -15.23 19.13 5.38
C MET A 105 -16.17 18.74 4.24
N TYR A 106 -17.49 18.81 4.44
CA TYR A 106 -18.47 18.47 3.40
C TYR A 106 -18.33 19.36 2.16
N GLU A 107 -18.16 20.67 2.34
CA GLU A 107 -17.93 21.58 1.22
C GLU A 107 -16.67 21.21 0.43
N HIS A 108 -15.58 20.87 1.12
CA HIS A 108 -14.34 20.43 0.47
C HIS A 108 -14.52 19.13 -0.30
N ILE A 109 -15.16 18.12 0.31
CA ILE A 109 -15.45 16.83 -0.33
C ILE A 109 -16.30 17.06 -1.59
N ILE A 110 -17.43 17.77 -1.47
CA ILE A 110 -18.33 18.03 -2.60
C ILE A 110 -17.59 18.74 -3.73
N LYS A 111 -16.73 19.72 -3.41
CA LYS A 111 -15.91 20.42 -4.41
C LYS A 111 -14.96 19.47 -5.13
N ARG A 112 -14.22 18.61 -4.40
CA ARG A 112 -13.28 17.62 -4.97
C ARG A 112 -14.02 16.60 -5.84
N LEU A 113 -15.14 16.06 -5.34
CA LEU A 113 -15.96 15.09 -6.09
C LEU A 113 -16.52 15.70 -7.38
N LYS A 114 -17.01 16.95 -7.36
CA LYS A 114 -17.46 17.64 -8.58
C LYS A 114 -16.33 17.78 -9.60
N LYS A 115 -15.11 18.11 -9.15
CA LYS A 115 -13.92 18.20 -10.01
C LYS A 115 -13.57 16.83 -10.61
N ALA A 116 -13.56 15.77 -9.79
CA ALA A 116 -13.29 14.40 -10.22
C ALA A 116 -14.31 13.92 -11.26
N ILE A 117 -15.61 14.15 -11.02
CA ILE A 117 -16.68 13.82 -11.97
C ILE A 117 -16.48 14.56 -13.30
N LYS A 118 -16.12 15.85 -13.26
CA LYS A 118 -15.86 16.62 -14.48
C LYS A 118 -14.67 16.05 -15.25
N ALA A 119 -13.54 15.79 -14.57
CA ALA A 119 -12.35 15.22 -15.19
C ALA A 119 -12.62 13.83 -15.81
N TYR A 120 -13.42 13.01 -15.14
CA TYR A 120 -13.85 11.71 -15.65
C TYR A 120 -14.64 11.81 -16.96
N HIS A 121 -15.51 12.82 -17.11
CA HIS A 121 -16.26 13.03 -18.34
C HIS A 121 -15.43 13.63 -19.49
N GLU A 122 -14.43 14.45 -19.17
CA GLU A 122 -13.53 15.09 -20.15
C GLU A 122 -12.41 14.15 -20.64
N ARG A 123 -12.29 12.95 -20.07
CA ARG A 123 -11.19 12.05 -20.38
C ARG A 123 -11.29 11.48 -21.81
N VAL A 124 -10.16 11.47 -22.49
CA VAL A 124 -9.95 10.64 -23.68
C VAL A 124 -9.45 9.29 -23.18
N GLN A 125 -10.12 8.19 -23.55
CA GLN A 125 -9.59 6.86 -23.28
C GLN A 125 -8.35 6.62 -24.15
N THR A 126 -7.18 6.88 -23.60
CA THR A 126 -5.92 6.37 -24.15
C THR A 126 -5.81 4.92 -23.72
N ARG A 127 -6.03 3.98 -24.64
CA ARG A 127 -5.66 2.59 -24.40
C ARG A 127 -4.14 2.52 -24.43
N ASP A 128 -3.54 2.30 -23.28
CA ASP A 128 -2.15 1.92 -23.18
C ASP A 128 -2.05 0.42 -23.47
N GLY A 129 -1.29 0.08 -24.50
CA GLY A 129 -1.18 -1.28 -24.94
C GLY A 129 -0.67 -1.34 -26.36
N LEU A 130 0.53 -1.88 -26.51
CA LEU A 130 1.06 -2.22 -27.81
C LEU A 130 0.31 -3.39 -28.46
N PHE A 131 -0.68 -4.00 -27.78
CA PHE A 131 -1.55 -5.10 -28.27
C PHE A 131 -2.54 -4.66 -29.36
N THR A 132 -2.02 -3.99 -30.37
CA THR A 132 -2.73 -3.72 -31.62
C THR A 132 -2.61 -4.95 -32.52
N GLU A 133 -3.50 -5.08 -33.51
CA GLU A 133 -3.44 -6.17 -34.49
C GLU A 133 -2.10 -6.22 -35.25
N GLY A 134 -1.34 -5.12 -35.28
CA GLY A 134 -0.01 -5.02 -35.91
C GLY A 134 1.18 -5.25 -34.97
N TYR A 135 0.96 -5.64 -33.72
CA TYR A 135 2.06 -5.89 -32.79
C TYR A 135 2.90 -7.09 -33.23
N THR A 136 4.21 -6.90 -33.30
CA THR A 136 5.17 -7.99 -33.53
C THR A 136 6.28 -7.90 -32.50
N THR A 137 6.80 -9.05 -32.08
CA THR A 137 7.90 -9.13 -31.14
C THR A 137 8.71 -10.39 -31.41
N ASP A 138 10.03 -10.25 -31.34
CA ASP A 138 11.03 -11.31 -31.45
C ASP A 138 11.30 -12.02 -30.11
N VAL A 139 10.73 -11.53 -29.01
CA VAL A 139 10.91 -12.08 -27.65
C VAL A 139 10.52 -13.57 -27.58
N PHE A 140 9.62 -14.02 -28.45
CA PHE A 140 9.17 -15.41 -28.51
C PHE A 140 9.89 -16.27 -29.57
N ASP A 141 10.79 -15.69 -30.36
CA ASP A 141 11.47 -16.38 -31.47
C ASP A 141 12.67 -17.24 -31.00
N ASN A 142 12.78 -17.51 -29.70
CA ASN A 142 13.86 -18.29 -29.14
C ASN A 142 13.52 -19.79 -29.12
N PRO A 143 14.20 -20.65 -29.93
CA PRO A 143 13.96 -22.08 -29.92
C PRO A 143 14.39 -22.71 -28.59
N LEU A 144 13.43 -23.25 -27.85
CA LEU A 144 13.69 -23.96 -26.59
C LEU A 144 14.17 -25.39 -26.84
N ALA A 145 15.28 -25.78 -26.21
CA ALA A 145 15.80 -27.14 -26.27
C ALA A 145 14.84 -28.13 -25.59
N LYS A 146 14.59 -29.26 -26.25
CA LYS A 146 13.78 -30.35 -25.68
C LYS A 146 14.65 -31.27 -24.83
N VAL A 147 14.21 -31.54 -23.60
CA VAL A 147 14.86 -32.47 -22.68
C VAL A 147 14.27 -33.88 -22.86
N SER A 148 15.12 -34.91 -22.88
CA SER A 148 14.65 -36.29 -22.97
C SER A 148 13.93 -36.73 -21.68
N LYS A 149 13.01 -37.71 -21.76
CA LYS A 149 12.29 -38.20 -20.57
C LYS A 149 13.21 -38.74 -19.47
N SER A 150 14.28 -39.44 -19.86
CA SER A 150 15.27 -40.00 -18.92
C SER A 150 16.03 -38.90 -18.21
N GLU A 151 16.53 -37.93 -18.98
CA GLU A 151 17.28 -36.80 -18.44
C GLU A 151 16.40 -35.94 -17.53
N TYR A 152 15.16 -35.66 -17.95
CA TYR A 152 14.18 -34.96 -17.13
C TYR A 152 13.99 -35.63 -15.76
N LYS A 153 13.80 -36.96 -15.73
CA LYS A 153 13.58 -37.69 -14.47
C LYS A 153 14.79 -37.59 -13.55
N THR A 154 16.00 -37.70 -14.08
CA THR A 154 17.23 -37.56 -13.30
C THR A 154 17.44 -36.14 -12.76
N GLN A 155 17.08 -35.12 -13.54
CA GLN A 155 17.28 -33.73 -13.14
C GLN A 155 16.22 -33.25 -12.14
N ILE A 156 14.94 -33.60 -12.35
CA ILE A 156 13.85 -33.07 -11.52
C ILE A 156 13.98 -33.48 -10.06
N GLU A 157 14.34 -34.73 -9.78
CA GLU A 157 14.54 -35.23 -8.41
C GLU A 157 15.64 -34.45 -7.69
N LYS A 158 16.76 -34.18 -8.38
CA LYS A 158 17.89 -33.39 -7.84
C LYS A 158 17.51 -31.93 -7.60
N LEU A 159 16.78 -31.33 -8.54
CA LEU A 159 16.34 -29.93 -8.45
C LEU A 159 15.30 -29.73 -7.35
N GLN A 160 14.36 -30.66 -7.18
CA GLN A 160 13.37 -30.62 -6.11
C GLN A 160 14.03 -30.74 -4.73
N ALA A 161 14.98 -31.66 -4.56
CA ALA A 161 15.75 -31.78 -3.32
C ALA A 161 16.51 -30.47 -3.00
N ARG A 162 17.19 -29.90 -4.00
CA ARG A 162 17.92 -28.63 -3.83
C ARG A 162 16.99 -27.46 -3.52
N MET A 163 15.83 -27.40 -4.15
CA MET A 163 14.81 -26.39 -3.89
C MET A 163 14.30 -26.48 -2.45
N LEU A 164 14.07 -27.68 -1.94
CA LEU A 164 13.64 -27.89 -0.54
C LEU A 164 14.67 -27.35 0.46
N GLU A 165 15.96 -27.61 0.23
CA GLU A 165 17.05 -27.06 1.05
C GLU A 165 17.01 -25.52 1.08
N ILE A 166 16.82 -24.90 -0.09
CA ILE A 166 16.78 -23.43 -0.21
C ILE A 166 15.51 -22.87 0.44
N GLN A 167 14.34 -23.49 0.22
CA GLN A 167 13.09 -23.08 0.86
C GLN A 167 13.20 -23.12 2.38
N PHE A 168 13.82 -24.16 2.94
CA PHE A 168 14.11 -24.24 4.37
C PHE A 168 15.03 -23.10 4.82
N ALA A 169 16.10 -22.82 4.06
CA ALA A 169 17.00 -21.71 4.38
C ALA A 169 16.31 -20.33 4.31
N LEU A 170 15.37 -20.12 3.38
CA LEU A 170 14.55 -18.90 3.31
C LEU A 170 13.63 -18.78 4.53
N TYR A 171 12.99 -19.88 4.94
CA TYR A 171 12.14 -19.94 6.13
C TYR A 171 12.90 -19.59 7.41
N GLU A 172 14.04 -20.26 7.66
CA GLU A 172 14.88 -20.02 8.84
C GLU A 172 15.37 -18.56 8.91
N ARG A 173 15.67 -17.96 7.75
CA ARG A 173 16.14 -16.57 7.64
C ARG A 173 15.01 -15.55 7.55
N LYS A 174 13.74 -15.98 7.57
CA LYS A 174 12.55 -15.13 7.42
C LYS A 174 12.57 -14.26 6.15
N ILE A 175 13.11 -14.81 5.05
CA ILE A 175 13.17 -14.13 3.76
C ILE A 175 11.87 -14.42 2.99
N PRO A 176 11.07 -13.40 2.62
CA PRO A 176 9.85 -13.59 1.84
C PRO A 176 10.18 -13.94 0.39
N LEU A 177 9.36 -14.81 -0.24
CA LEU A 177 9.48 -15.21 -1.64
C LEU A 177 8.12 -15.11 -2.33
N ILE A 178 8.08 -14.47 -3.50
CA ILE A 178 6.94 -14.45 -4.40
C ILE A 178 7.39 -15.04 -5.75
N LEU A 179 6.64 -16.00 -6.27
CA LEU A 179 6.84 -16.59 -7.60
C LEU A 179 5.62 -16.28 -8.46
N VAL A 180 5.82 -15.66 -9.63
CA VAL A 180 4.75 -15.28 -10.57
C VAL A 180 4.83 -16.17 -11.82
N PHE A 181 3.71 -16.76 -12.22
CA PHE A 181 3.60 -17.63 -13.40
C PHE A 181 2.59 -17.06 -14.39
N GLU A 182 3.07 -16.50 -15.50
CA GLU A 182 2.24 -15.98 -16.59
C GLU A 182 2.44 -16.74 -17.89
N GLY A 183 1.46 -16.68 -18.79
CA GLY A 183 1.54 -17.30 -20.12
C GLY A 183 0.18 -17.67 -20.71
N MET A 184 0.18 -18.15 -21.95
CA MET A 184 -1.04 -18.54 -22.66
C MET A 184 -1.84 -19.65 -21.96
N ASP A 185 -3.11 -19.78 -22.34
CA ASP A 185 -3.94 -20.93 -21.96
C ASP A 185 -3.29 -22.23 -22.46
N ALA A 186 -3.41 -23.28 -21.65
CA ALA A 186 -2.77 -24.58 -21.88
C ALA A 186 -1.21 -24.58 -21.95
N ALA A 187 -0.53 -23.47 -21.64
CA ALA A 187 0.95 -23.41 -21.63
C ALA A 187 1.63 -24.26 -20.53
N GLY A 188 0.86 -24.96 -19.69
CA GLY A 188 1.40 -25.85 -18.65
C GLY A 188 1.73 -25.20 -17.31
N LYS A 189 1.24 -23.97 -17.05
CA LYS A 189 1.43 -23.23 -15.77
C LYS A 189 1.10 -24.08 -14.54
N GLY A 190 -0.08 -24.71 -14.54
CA GLY A 190 -0.53 -25.57 -13.44
C GLY A 190 0.36 -26.79 -13.20
N GLY A 191 0.94 -27.38 -14.26
CA GLY A 191 1.86 -28.50 -14.14
C GLY A 191 3.19 -28.10 -13.48
N ASN A 192 3.71 -26.92 -13.78
CA ASN A 192 4.92 -26.38 -13.16
C ASN A 192 4.70 -26.02 -11.67
N ILE A 193 3.59 -25.33 -11.36
CA ILE A 193 3.23 -25.01 -9.97
C ILE A 193 3.09 -26.29 -9.14
N LYS A 194 2.44 -27.32 -9.69
CA LYS A 194 2.28 -28.61 -9.03
C LYS A 194 3.64 -29.22 -8.66
N ARG A 195 4.61 -29.22 -9.57
CA ARG A 195 5.96 -29.78 -9.34
C ARG A 195 6.79 -29.02 -8.30
N ILE A 196 6.55 -27.72 -8.16
CA ILE A 196 7.18 -26.88 -7.12
C ILE A 196 6.62 -27.20 -5.72
N ARG A 197 5.34 -27.61 -5.65
CA ARG A 197 4.69 -27.97 -4.39
C ARG A 197 4.86 -29.44 -4.01
N GLU A 198 5.10 -30.31 -5.00
CA GLU A 198 5.28 -31.75 -4.77
C GLU A 198 6.64 -32.05 -4.16
N LYS A 199 6.63 -33.01 -3.23
CA LYS A 199 7.79 -33.51 -2.50
C LYS A 199 8.71 -34.33 -3.40
#